data_AF-A0A1S1QLZ7-F1
#
_entry.id   AF-A0A1S1QLZ7-F1
#
_cell.length_a   1.000
_cell.length_b   1.000
_cell.length_c   1.000
_cell.angle_alpha   90.00
_cell.angle_beta   90.00
_cell.angle_gamma   90.00
#
_symmetry.space_group_name_H-M   'P 1'
#
loop_
_entity.id
_entity.type
_entity.pdbx_description
1 polymer ?
#
loop_
_entity_poly.entity_id
_entity_poly.type
_entity_poly.pdbx_seq_one_letter_code
_entity_poly.pdbx_strand_id
1 'polypeptide(L)' 'MILLPAGVASAKSGVSPRTLIRLAKAEKLTVSHTPGGHRRYREDEIEALARKVSHDKVGAAA' A
#
# COMPACT_ATOMS: atom_id res chain seq x y z
N MET A 1 8.83 6.50 -11.96
CA MET A 1 7.65 6.33 -11.08
C MET A 1 6.87 5.10 -11.55
N ILE A 2 6.90 4.01 -10.81
CA ILE A 2 6.20 2.76 -11.14
C ILE A 2 4.87 2.71 -10.37
N LEU A 3 3.81 2.26 -11.04
CA LEU A 3 2.45 2.20 -10.50
C LEU A 3 1.97 0.75 -10.46
N LEU A 4 1.65 0.28 -9.26
CA LEU A 4 1.20 -1.07 -9.00
C LEU A 4 -0.33 -1.15 -8.93
N PRO A 5 -0.95 -2.18 -9.52
CA PRO A 5 -2.35 -2.49 -9.26
C PRO A 5 -2.55 -2.97 -7.81
N ALA A 6 -3.79 -2.85 -7.31
CA ALA A 6 -4.12 -3.13 -5.91
C ALA A 6 -3.71 -4.55 -5.43
N GLY A 7 -3.85 -5.56 -6.28
CA GLY A 7 -3.46 -6.94 -5.94
C GLY A 7 -1.95 -7.09 -5.72
N VAL A 8 -1.14 -6.51 -6.62
CA VAL A 8 0.33 -6.54 -6.50
C VAL A 8 0.80 -5.71 -5.31
N ALA A 9 0.20 -4.53 -5.12
CA ALA A 9 0.50 -3.69 -3.96
C ALA A 9 0.22 -4.43 -2.65
N SER A 10 -0.90 -5.14 -2.57
CA SER A 10 -1.29 -5.93 -1.39
C SER A 10 -0.33 -7.08 -1.10
N ALA A 11 0.07 -7.83 -2.14
CA ALA A 11 1.04 -8.90 -2.01
C ALA A 11 2.41 -8.37 -1.52
N LYS A 12 2.87 -7.22 -2.04
CA LYS A 12 4.15 -6.62 -1.65
C LYS A 12 4.15 -6.05 -0.24
N SER A 13 3.09 -5.38 0.19
CA SER A 13 3.05 -4.74 1.51
C SER A 13 2.58 -5.69 2.63
N GLY A 14 2.04 -6.86 2.31
CA GLY A 14 1.43 -7.77 3.29
C GLY A 14 0.17 -7.18 3.95
N VAL A 15 -0.47 -6.22 3.28
CA VAL A 15 -1.63 -5.47 3.79
C VAL A 15 -2.80 -5.66 2.82
N SER A 16 -4.01 -5.89 3.34
CA SER A 16 -5.18 -6.13 2.50
C SER A 16 -5.49 -4.95 1.54
N PRO A 17 -6.10 -5.20 0.37
CA PRO A 17 -6.49 -4.13 -0.55
C PRO A 17 -7.43 -3.10 0.09
N ARG A 18 -8.32 -3.53 0.98
CA ARG A 18 -9.26 -2.64 1.69
C ARG A 18 -8.54 -1.68 2.63
N THR A 19 -7.46 -2.15 3.27
CA THR A 19 -6.61 -1.29 4.09
C THR A 19 -5.82 -0.31 3.23
N LEU A 20 -5.31 -0.71 2.07
CA LEU A 20 -4.65 0.21 1.14
C LEU A 20 -5.59 1.33 0.67
N ILE A 21 -6.86 1.00 0.37
CA ILE A 21 -7.90 1.99 0.05
C ILE A 21 -8.09 2.98 1.20
N ARG A 22 -8.15 2.48 2.44
CA ARG A 22 -8.32 3.33 3.64
C ARG A 22 -7.13 4.26 3.84
N LEU A 23 -5.90 3.78 3.63
CA LEU A 23 -4.69 4.59 3.71
C LEU A 23 -4.66 5.67 2.63
N ALA A 24 -5.02 5.33 1.39
CA ALA A 24 -5.14 6.30 0.31
C ALA A 24 -6.21 7.36 0.58
N LYS A 25 -7.39 6.97 1.11
CA LYS A 25 -8.44 7.91 1.53
C LYS A 25 -8.01 8.85 2.66
N ALA A 26 -7.07 8.42 3.49
CA ALA A 26 -6.47 9.22 4.56
C ALA A 26 -5.22 9.98 4.10
N GLU A 27 -4.97 10.08 2.79
CA GLU A 27 -3.82 10.76 2.18
C GLU A 27 -2.45 10.22 2.64
N LYS A 28 -2.41 8.99 3.15
CA LYS A 28 -1.17 8.31 3.60
C LYS A 28 -0.46 7.55 2.47
N LEU A 29 -1.11 7.41 1.31
CA LEU A 29 -0.58 6.80 0.10
C LEU A 29 -1.02 7.61 -1.10
N THR A 30 -0.10 7.91 -2.00
CA THR A 30 -0.38 8.55 -3.27
C THR A 30 -0.97 7.54 -4.25
N VAL A 31 -2.11 7.88 -4.85
CA VAL A 31 -2.80 6.99 -5.81
C VAL A 31 -3.14 7.70 -7.10
N SER A 32 -3.12 6.94 -8.20
CA SER A 32 -3.77 7.34 -9.46
C SER A 32 -4.94 6.41 -9.75
N HIS A 33 -5.83 6.84 -10.64
CA HIS A 33 -7.02 6.08 -11.02
C HIS A 33 -6.95 5.73 -12.50
N THR A 34 -7.35 4.50 -12.84
CA THR A 34 -7.67 4.18 -14.23
C THR A 34 -9.01 4.80 -14.62
N PRO A 35 -9.34 4.93 -15.92
CA PRO A 35 -10.65 5.41 -16.36
C PRO A 35 -11.84 4.62 -15.78
N GLY A 36 -11.63 3.33 -15.45
CA GLY A 36 -12.62 2.48 -14.77
C GLY A 36 -12.68 2.63 -13.24
N GLY A 37 -11.97 3.58 -12.65
CA GLY A 37 -12.02 3.88 -11.21
C GLY A 37 -11.14 3.00 -10.31
N HIS A 38 -10.34 2.09 -10.87
CA HIS A 38 -9.41 1.27 -10.09
C HIS A 38 -8.19 2.08 -9.67
N ARG A 39 -7.76 1.91 -8.40
CA ARG A 39 -6.57 2.57 -7.86
C ARG A 39 -5.28 1.89 -8.32
N ARG A 40 -4.27 2.72 -8.61
CA ARG A 40 -2.87 2.34 -8.76
C ARG A 40 -2.04 3.04 -7.68
N TYR A 41 -1.11 2.31 -7.09
CA TYR A 41 -0.29 2.77 -5.96
C TYR A 41 1.15 2.94 -6.41
N ARG A 42 1.87 3.93 -5.86
CA ARG A 42 3.29 4.06 -6.18
C ARG A 42 4.09 2.93 -5.53
N GLU A 43 5.00 2.32 -6.29
CA GLU A 43 5.78 1.18 -5.80
C GLU A 43 6.65 1.51 -4.59
N ASP A 44 7.31 2.67 -4.61
CA ASP A 44 8.17 3.19 -3.54
C ASP A 44 7.44 3.34 -2.19
N GLU A 45 6.22 3.87 -2.21
CA GLU A 45 5.38 4.01 -1.02
C GLU A 45 4.90 2.65 -0.49
N ILE A 46 4.60 1.69 -1.38
CA ILE A 46 4.21 0.33 -1.00
C ILE A 46 5.37 -0.43 -0.35
N GLU A 47 6.58 -0.28 -0.88
CA GLU A 47 7.78 -0.86 -0.27
C GLU A 47 8.08 -0.22 1.09
N ALA A 48 7.92 1.10 1.22
CA ALA A 48 8.04 1.78 2.50
C ALA A 48 6.99 1.30 3.51
N LEU A 49 5.75 1.07 3.08
CA LEU A 49 4.71 0.49 3.90
C LEU A 49 5.06 -0.93 4.36
N ALA A 50 5.60 -1.77 3.48
CA ALA A 50 6.04 -3.12 3.81
C ALA A 50 7.07 -3.11 4.95
N ARG A 51 8.07 -2.20 4.87
CA ARG A 51 9.09 -2.03 5.91
C ARG A 51 8.48 -1.62 7.25
N LYS A 52 7.53 -0.68 7.25
CA LYS A 52 6.82 -0.24 8.48
C LYS A 52 6.02 -1.38 9.12
N VAL A 53 5.26 -2.11 8.32
CA VAL A 53 4.46 -3.26 8.81
C VAL A 53 5.34 -4.33 9.42
N SER A 54 6.51 -4.62 8.83
CA SER A 54 7.46 -5.55 9.39
C SER A 54 8.09 -5.03 10.70
N HIS A 55 8.40 -3.74 10.78
CA HIS A 55 8.95 -3.13 11.99
C HIS A 55 7.96 -3.19 13.16
N ASP A 56 6.69 -2.85 12.92
CA ASP A 56 5.64 -2.91 13.95
C ASP A 56 5.42 -4.34 14.48
N LYS A 57 5.55 -5.35 13.61
CA LYS A 57 5.48 -6.76 14.02
C LYS A 57 6.63 -7.18 14.93
N VAL A 58 7.84 -6.66 14.69
CA VAL A 58 9.01 -6.94 15.54
C VAL A 58 8.85 -6.25 16.89
N GLY A 59 8.40 -4.98 16.90
CA GLY A 59 8.18 -4.23 18.13
C GLY A 59 7.03 -4.76 19.01
N ALA A 60 6.03 -5.42 18.41
CA ALA A 60 4.93 -6.05 19.15
C ALA A 60 5.28 -7.41 19.78
N ALA A 61 6.42 -8.02 19.41
CA ALA A 61 6.85 -9.32 19.89
C ALA A 61 7.99 -9.24 20.95
N ALA A 62 8.37 -8.02 21.34
CA ALA A 62 9.38 -7.72 22.37
C ALA A 62 8.72 -7.13 23.62
#